data_AF-A0A9R1MIP4-F1
#
_entry.id   AF-A0A9R1MIP4-F1
#
_cell.length_a   1.000
_cell.length_b   1.000
_cell.length_c   1.000
_cell.angle_alpha   90.00
_cell.angle_beta   90.00
_cell.angle_gamma   90.00
#
_symmetry.space_group_name_H-M   'P 1'
#
loop_
_entity.id
_entity.type
_entity.pdbx_description
1 polymer ?
#
loop_
_entity_poly.entity_id
_entity_poly.type
_entity_poly.pdbx_seq_one_letter_code
_entity_poly.pdbx_strand_id
1 'polypeptide(L)'
;MKEASGVRMVTGNGENSYAANSRLQEKAILETRPVLRKAIQEVCTSLSARRSTMVVADLGCSSGPNTLSFISEVIGAVHSCTRKSEEERRVVEVQFFLNDLPGNDFNLVFRSLEQFEDLGGKDTPPFYVAGLPRSYYRKLFPSRSVHFFHSSYSLMWRSKVPEELSSCTHLNEGNIYIGKTTPPMVIKLFQEQFKKDFELFLTLRFKELVSGGRMLLTFLGRKNEEMMTHGEVGTLYELVAESLLSLVLKGRVEKEKLDSFNVPYYTPSVKEVRELINKSRLFDIEHARLFESNWDPQDDLDGDVITRLCWQRGKCRQLHKGGDGAANRRPLWGGHY
;
A
#
# COMPACT_ATOMS: atom_id res chain seq x y z
N MET A 1 11.71 20.82 -12.26
CA MET A 1 11.07 19.95 -11.26
C MET A 1 11.73 18.58 -11.34
N LYS A 2 12.66 18.26 -10.44
CA LYS A 2 13.08 16.86 -10.27
C LYS A 2 11.98 16.23 -9.43
N GLU A 3 11.27 15.24 -9.98
CA GLU A 3 10.50 14.30 -9.14
C GLU A 3 11.45 13.72 -8.08
N ALA A 4 10.93 13.09 -7.02
CA ALA A 4 11.70 12.22 -6.12
C ALA A 4 12.20 10.99 -6.91
N SER A 5 13.03 11.24 -7.91
CA SER A 5 13.69 10.30 -8.79
C SER A 5 14.85 9.72 -8.00
N GLY A 6 14.56 8.81 -7.06
CA GLY A 6 15.62 8.21 -6.27
C GLY A 6 15.21 7.39 -5.06
N VAL A 7 13.97 7.51 -4.56
CA VAL A 7 13.52 6.64 -3.47
C VAL A 7 13.33 5.24 -4.04
N ARG A 8 14.04 4.27 -3.47
CA ARG A 8 13.88 2.85 -3.78
C ARG A 8 14.22 2.05 -2.54
N MET A 9 13.75 0.82 -2.54
CA MET A 9 14.14 -0.15 -1.53
C MET A 9 15.59 -0.62 -1.75
N VAL A 10 16.24 -1.09 -0.68
CA VAL A 10 17.61 -1.62 -0.75
C VAL A 10 17.62 -2.87 -1.64
N THR A 11 18.50 -2.85 -2.64
CA THR A 11 18.59 -3.85 -3.72
C THR A 11 19.23 -5.16 -3.27
N GLY A 12 19.14 -6.20 -4.08
CA GLY A 12 19.71 -7.51 -3.78
C GLY A 12 18.90 -8.36 -2.82
N ASN A 13 19.48 -9.49 -2.40
CA ASN A 13 18.86 -10.52 -1.56
C ASN A 13 19.70 -10.86 -0.31
N GLY A 14 20.67 -10.02 0.04
CA GLY A 14 21.48 -10.18 1.25
C GLY A 14 20.74 -9.77 2.53
N GLU A 15 21.38 -9.97 3.68
CA GLU A 15 20.79 -9.70 5.01
C GLU A 15 20.23 -8.28 5.18
N ASN A 16 20.87 -7.27 4.58
CA ASN A 16 20.42 -5.87 4.66
C ASN A 16 19.49 -5.44 3.50
N SER A 17 19.11 -6.38 2.64
CA SER A 17 18.24 -6.09 1.50
C SER A 17 16.79 -5.94 1.93
N TYR A 18 15.99 -5.26 1.09
CA TYR A 18 14.55 -5.24 1.30
C TYR A 18 13.93 -6.63 1.22
N ALA A 19 14.41 -7.50 0.33
CA ALA A 19 13.90 -8.86 0.18
C ALA A 19 14.00 -9.68 1.47
N ALA A 20 15.01 -9.44 2.31
CA ALA A 20 15.18 -10.09 3.61
C ALA A 20 14.45 -9.37 4.78
N ASN A 21 14.00 -8.13 4.59
CA ASN A 21 13.45 -7.27 5.65
C ASN A 21 12.04 -6.73 5.34
N SER A 22 11.25 -7.41 4.50
CA SER A 22 9.92 -6.96 4.05
C SER A 22 8.73 -7.70 4.66
N ARG A 23 8.92 -8.35 5.82
CA ARG A 23 7.90 -9.18 6.48
C ARG A 23 6.69 -8.38 6.97
N LEU A 24 6.87 -7.13 7.39
CA LEU A 24 5.75 -6.26 7.76
C LEU A 24 4.80 -6.02 6.56
N GLN A 25 5.37 -5.78 5.39
CA GLN A 25 4.62 -5.59 4.15
C GLN A 25 3.99 -6.91 3.67
N GLU A 26 4.63 -8.04 3.93
CA GLU A 26 4.07 -9.38 3.67
C GLU A 26 2.81 -9.63 4.52
N LYS A 27 2.84 -9.33 5.83
CA LYS A 27 1.66 -9.43 6.71
C LYS A 27 0.47 -8.63 6.18
N ALA A 28 0.71 -7.44 5.63
CA ALA A 28 -0.34 -6.63 5.03
C ALA A 28 -0.96 -7.26 3.76
N ILE A 29 -0.15 -7.96 2.94
CA ILE A 29 -0.65 -8.73 1.79
C ILE A 29 -1.50 -9.91 2.26
N LEU A 30 -1.07 -10.61 3.31
CA LEU A 30 -1.82 -11.73 3.89
C LEU A 30 -3.17 -11.26 4.48
N GLU A 31 -3.18 -10.15 5.21
CA GLU A 31 -4.40 -9.58 5.80
C GLU A 31 -5.41 -9.14 4.72
N THR A 32 -4.91 -8.62 3.60
CA THR A 32 -5.76 -8.14 2.49
C THR A 32 -6.09 -9.21 1.45
N ARG A 33 -5.50 -10.41 1.57
CA ARG A 33 -5.72 -11.55 0.68
C ARG A 33 -7.21 -11.87 0.42
N PRO A 34 -8.11 -11.91 1.43
CA PRO A 34 -9.52 -12.20 1.16
C PRO A 34 -10.18 -11.13 0.27
N VAL A 35 -9.81 -9.86 0.45
CA VAL A 35 -10.32 -8.73 -0.35
C VAL A 35 -9.77 -8.80 -1.77
N LEU A 36 -8.47 -9.10 -1.92
CA LEU A 36 -7.82 -9.30 -3.21
C LEU A 36 -8.51 -10.40 -4.01
N ARG A 37 -8.64 -11.60 -3.43
CA ARG A 37 -9.23 -12.76 -4.12
C ARG A 37 -10.66 -12.48 -4.55
N LYS A 38 -11.46 -11.85 -3.68
CA LYS A 38 -12.84 -11.47 -4.02
C LYS A 38 -12.87 -10.49 -5.21
N ALA A 39 -12.05 -9.44 -5.16
CA ALA A 39 -12.03 -8.44 -6.22
C ALA A 39 -11.59 -9.03 -7.58
N ILE A 40 -10.57 -9.90 -7.59
CA ILE A 40 -10.14 -10.62 -8.80
C ILE A 40 -11.26 -11.52 -9.34
N GLN A 41 -11.97 -12.23 -8.46
CA GLN A 41 -13.08 -13.09 -8.89
C GLN A 41 -14.21 -12.28 -9.56
N GLU A 42 -14.52 -11.10 -9.02
CA GLU A 42 -15.53 -10.20 -9.60
C GLU A 42 -15.07 -9.63 -10.95
N VAL A 43 -13.78 -9.27 -11.09
CA VAL A 43 -13.22 -8.90 -12.40
C VAL A 43 -13.33 -10.07 -13.38
N CYS A 44 -12.93 -11.29 -12.99
CA CYS A 44 -13.03 -12.48 -13.82
C CYS A 44 -14.45 -12.71 -14.35
N THR A 45 -15.46 -12.63 -13.48
CA THR A 45 -16.86 -12.84 -13.87
C THR A 45 -17.38 -11.75 -14.81
N SER A 46 -16.83 -10.54 -14.74
CA SER A 46 -17.18 -9.44 -15.65
C SER A 46 -16.51 -9.52 -17.03
N LEU A 47 -15.50 -10.39 -17.21
CA LEU A 47 -14.82 -10.52 -18.50
C LEU A 47 -15.80 -11.05 -19.57
N SER A 48 -15.82 -10.36 -20.71
CA SER A 48 -16.64 -10.75 -21.85
C SER A 48 -16.16 -12.07 -22.46
N ALA A 49 -17.08 -12.89 -22.96
CA ALA A 49 -16.79 -14.16 -23.65
C ALA A 49 -15.78 -14.07 -24.80
N ARG A 50 -15.58 -12.87 -25.36
CA ARG A 50 -14.68 -12.60 -26.49
C ARG A 50 -13.27 -12.15 -26.07
N ARG A 51 -13.04 -11.87 -24.78
CA ARG A 51 -11.74 -11.40 -24.25
C ARG A 51 -11.32 -12.28 -23.09
N SER A 52 -10.36 -13.16 -23.39
CA SER A 52 -9.78 -14.08 -22.41
C SER A 52 -8.64 -13.46 -21.59
N THR A 53 -8.18 -12.24 -21.87
CA THR A 53 -7.02 -11.66 -21.19
C THR A 53 -7.43 -10.69 -20.07
N MET A 54 -6.97 -10.97 -18.85
CA MET A 54 -7.00 -10.04 -17.72
C MET A 54 -5.66 -9.30 -17.62
N VAL A 55 -5.71 -7.97 -17.56
CA VAL A 55 -4.52 -7.13 -17.35
C VAL A 55 -4.50 -6.64 -15.91
N VAL A 56 -3.44 -6.99 -15.19
CA VAL A 56 -3.24 -6.69 -13.78
C VAL A 56 -1.95 -5.92 -13.61
N ALA A 57 -1.93 -4.89 -12.77
CA ALA A 57 -0.72 -4.12 -12.51
C ALA A 57 -0.47 -3.94 -11.01
N ASP A 58 0.75 -4.24 -10.57
CA ASP A 58 1.26 -4.02 -9.21
C ASP A 58 2.08 -2.73 -9.17
N LEU A 59 1.59 -1.71 -8.45
CA LEU A 59 2.15 -0.35 -8.43
C LEU A 59 3.01 -0.13 -7.19
N GLY A 60 4.33 -0.08 -7.41
CA GLY A 60 5.35 -0.07 -6.37
C GLY A 60 5.71 -1.49 -5.93
N CYS A 61 6.08 -2.35 -6.89
CA CYS A 61 6.33 -3.78 -6.65
C CYS A 61 7.61 -4.05 -5.83
N SER A 62 8.53 -3.08 -5.76
CA SER A 62 9.86 -3.25 -5.15
C SER A 62 10.63 -4.43 -5.77
N SER A 63 11.57 -5.01 -5.03
CA SER A 63 12.45 -6.12 -5.43
C SER A 63 12.32 -7.37 -4.55
N GLY A 64 11.40 -7.35 -3.58
CA GLY A 64 11.21 -8.42 -2.58
C GLY A 64 10.21 -9.51 -3.01
N PRO A 65 10.08 -10.60 -2.22
CA PRO A 65 9.21 -11.73 -2.54
C PRO A 65 7.72 -11.38 -2.56
N ASN A 66 7.35 -10.26 -1.93
CA ASN A 66 5.98 -9.80 -1.75
C ASN A 66 5.19 -9.67 -3.07
N THR A 67 5.82 -9.19 -4.14
CA THR A 67 5.14 -9.07 -5.46
C THR A 67 4.83 -10.44 -6.06
N LEU A 68 5.66 -11.47 -5.80
CA LEU A 68 5.41 -12.85 -6.22
C LEU A 68 4.24 -13.46 -5.44
N SER A 69 4.13 -13.16 -4.14
CA SER A 69 2.97 -13.56 -3.34
C SER A 69 1.68 -12.96 -3.92
N PHE A 70 1.70 -11.69 -4.33
CA PHE A 70 0.57 -11.07 -5.01
C PHE A 70 0.21 -11.78 -6.32
N ILE A 71 1.20 -12.05 -7.18
CA ILE A 71 0.99 -12.80 -8.44
C ILE A 71 0.34 -14.15 -8.16
N SER A 72 0.87 -14.91 -7.19
CA SER A 72 0.36 -16.22 -6.79
C SER A 72 -1.12 -16.16 -6.35
N GLU A 73 -1.49 -15.17 -5.54
CA GLU A 73 -2.87 -15.01 -5.08
C GLU A 73 -3.83 -14.63 -6.22
N VAL A 74 -3.39 -13.80 -7.17
CA VAL A 74 -4.18 -13.46 -8.36
C VAL A 74 -4.38 -14.71 -9.24
N ILE A 75 -3.31 -15.45 -9.54
CA ILE A 75 -3.37 -16.69 -10.32
C ILE A 75 -4.33 -17.70 -9.65
N GLY A 76 -4.20 -17.91 -8.34
CA GLY A 76 -5.07 -18.80 -7.59
C GLY A 76 -6.55 -18.36 -7.59
N ALA A 77 -6.81 -17.06 -7.54
CA ALA A 77 -8.16 -16.51 -7.64
C ALA A 77 -8.76 -16.69 -9.05
N VAL A 78 -7.98 -16.43 -10.10
CA VAL A 78 -8.39 -16.65 -11.50
C VAL A 78 -8.68 -18.12 -11.78
N HIS A 79 -7.80 -19.02 -11.36
CA HIS A 79 -8.00 -20.48 -11.48
C HIS A 79 -9.29 -20.94 -10.78
N SER A 80 -9.64 -20.33 -9.64
CA SER A 80 -10.89 -20.64 -8.93
C SER A 80 -12.15 -20.20 -9.68
N CYS A 81 -12.07 -19.18 -10.55
CA CYS A 81 -13.18 -18.72 -11.38
C CYS A 81 -13.43 -19.64 -12.57
N THR A 82 -12.37 -20.07 -13.26
CA THR A 82 -12.47 -20.82 -14.52
C THR A 82 -12.98 -22.25 -14.34
N ARG A 83 -12.91 -22.81 -13.11
CA ARG A 83 -13.45 -24.15 -12.80
C ARG A 83 -14.96 -24.17 -12.53
N LYS A 84 -15.62 -23.03 -12.31
CA LYS A 84 -17.04 -22.98 -11.93
C LYS A 84 -18.02 -23.07 -13.10
N SER A 85 -17.60 -22.91 -14.35
CA SER A 85 -18.47 -23.05 -15.53
C SER A 85 -18.17 -24.34 -16.28
N GLU A 86 -19.01 -25.36 -16.09
CA GLU A 86 -18.86 -26.68 -16.74
C GLU A 86 -19.12 -26.66 -18.26
N GLU A 87 -19.85 -25.66 -18.78
CA GLU A 87 -20.29 -25.64 -20.19
C GLU A 87 -19.31 -24.99 -21.18
N GLU A 88 -18.34 -24.19 -20.71
CA GLU A 88 -17.23 -23.66 -21.51
C GLU A 88 -16.02 -23.47 -20.61
N ARG A 89 -14.98 -24.31 -20.75
CA ARG A 89 -13.66 -24.07 -20.12
C ARG A 89 -13.03 -22.81 -20.73
N ARG A 90 -13.47 -21.63 -20.29
CA ARG A 90 -12.85 -20.37 -20.67
C ARG A 90 -11.48 -20.29 -20.01
N VAL A 91 -10.45 -20.40 -20.84
CA VAL A 91 -9.08 -20.10 -20.42
C VAL A 91 -8.98 -18.59 -20.28
N VAL A 92 -8.69 -18.12 -19.07
CA VAL A 92 -8.36 -16.72 -18.80
C VAL A 92 -6.84 -16.62 -18.74
N GLU A 93 -6.25 -15.83 -19.62
CA GLU A 93 -4.84 -15.48 -19.59
C GLU A 93 -4.63 -14.24 -18.72
N VAL A 94 -3.53 -14.17 -17.98
CA VAL A 94 -3.24 -13.03 -17.09
C VAL A 94 -1.96 -12.32 -17.52
N GLN A 95 -2.07 -11.05 -17.91
CA GLN A 95 -0.93 -10.18 -18.16
C GLN A 95 -0.65 -9.32 -16.92
N PHE A 96 0.44 -9.59 -16.24
CA PHE A 96 0.96 -8.78 -15.15
C PHE A 96 1.89 -7.68 -15.63
N PHE A 97 1.76 -6.51 -15.04
CA PHE A 97 2.71 -5.41 -15.12
C PHE A 97 3.24 -5.06 -13.74
N LEU A 98 4.53 -5.24 -13.52
CA LEU A 98 5.23 -4.90 -12.29
C LEU A 98 5.81 -3.50 -12.43
N ASN A 99 5.20 -2.53 -11.76
CA ASN A 99 5.59 -1.14 -11.84
C ASN A 99 6.40 -0.72 -10.61
N ASP A 100 7.51 -0.04 -10.87
CA ASP A 100 8.28 0.67 -9.85
C ASP A 100 9.08 1.81 -10.50
N LEU A 101 9.80 2.60 -9.72
CA LEU A 101 10.70 3.62 -10.22
C LEU A 101 11.88 3.00 -10.99
N PRO A 102 12.50 3.72 -11.94
CA PRO A 102 13.58 3.19 -12.77
C PRO A 102 14.80 2.64 -12.01
N GLY A 103 15.02 3.06 -10.77
CA GLY A 103 16.12 2.61 -9.93
C GLY A 103 15.88 1.28 -9.20
N ASN A 104 14.67 0.71 -9.28
CA ASN A 104 14.34 -0.56 -8.63
C ASN A 104 15.13 -1.74 -9.23
N ASP A 105 15.39 -2.78 -8.42
CA ASP A 105 16.12 -3.98 -8.85
C ASP A 105 15.18 -4.98 -9.55
N PHE A 106 14.74 -4.61 -10.75
CA PHE A 106 13.95 -5.49 -11.62
C PHE A 106 14.70 -6.77 -11.99
N ASN A 107 16.04 -6.74 -12.01
CA ASN A 107 16.84 -7.93 -12.30
C ASN A 107 16.61 -9.02 -11.24
N LEU A 108 16.53 -8.63 -9.96
CA LEU A 108 16.19 -9.57 -8.89
C LEU A 108 14.77 -10.12 -9.06
N VAL A 109 13.80 -9.25 -9.38
CA VAL A 109 12.40 -9.66 -9.59
C VAL A 109 12.31 -10.70 -10.73
N PHE A 110 12.95 -10.45 -11.87
CA PHE A 110 12.90 -11.36 -13.02
C PHE A 110 13.60 -12.70 -12.74
N ARG A 111 14.74 -12.72 -12.04
CA ARG A 111 15.37 -13.98 -11.61
C ARG A 111 14.49 -14.79 -10.66
N SER A 112 13.79 -14.12 -9.75
CA SER A 112 12.88 -14.80 -8.82
C SER A 112 11.60 -15.29 -9.51
N LEU A 113 11.17 -14.65 -10.60
CA LEU A 113 10.05 -15.11 -11.43
C LEU A 113 10.36 -16.41 -12.17
N GLU A 114 11.58 -16.57 -12.71
CA GLU A 114 11.99 -17.85 -13.34
C GLU A 114 11.84 -19.02 -12.35
N GLN A 115 12.31 -18.84 -11.12
CA GLN A 115 12.17 -19.86 -10.05
C GLN A 115 10.71 -20.11 -9.66
N PHE A 116 9.86 -19.08 -9.74
CA PHE A 116 8.43 -19.18 -9.44
C PHE A 116 7.67 -19.96 -10.53
N GLU A 117 8.01 -19.75 -11.80
CA GLU A 117 7.40 -20.43 -12.95
C GLU A 117 7.70 -21.94 -12.95
N ASP A 118 8.92 -22.33 -12.58
CA ASP A 118 9.33 -23.73 -12.43
C ASP A 118 8.51 -24.51 -11.38
N LEU A 119 7.91 -23.80 -10.42
CA LEU A 119 7.05 -24.38 -9.37
C LEU A 119 5.59 -24.52 -9.81
N GLY A 120 5.21 -23.98 -10.98
CA GLY A 120 3.85 -24.02 -11.50
C GLY A 120 3.40 -25.41 -11.93
N GLY A 121 2.23 -25.85 -11.47
CA GLY A 121 1.60 -27.09 -11.94
C GLY A 121 0.93 -26.95 -13.32
N LYS A 122 0.59 -28.09 -13.95
CA LYS A 122 -0.10 -28.15 -15.27
C LYS A 122 -1.46 -27.42 -15.33
N ASP A 123 -2.05 -27.11 -14.18
CA ASP A 123 -3.36 -26.47 -14.07
C ASP A 123 -3.29 -24.93 -13.87
N THR A 124 -2.09 -24.35 -13.90
CA THR A 124 -1.92 -22.90 -13.76
C THR A 124 -2.42 -22.15 -15.01
N PRO A 125 -3.29 -21.13 -14.87
CA PRO A 125 -3.67 -20.26 -15.98
C PRO A 125 -2.45 -19.66 -16.68
N PRO A 126 -2.44 -19.55 -18.03
CA PRO A 126 -1.33 -18.90 -18.72
C PRO A 126 -1.17 -17.47 -18.21
N PHE A 127 0.06 -17.09 -17.87
CA PHE A 127 0.35 -15.74 -17.42
C PHE A 127 1.64 -15.21 -18.04
N TYR A 128 1.73 -13.88 -18.11
CA TYR A 128 2.84 -13.16 -18.70
C TYR A 128 3.21 -12.01 -17.77
N VAL A 129 4.49 -11.74 -17.58
CA VAL A 129 4.95 -10.68 -16.69
C VAL A 129 5.82 -9.69 -17.43
N ALA A 130 5.56 -8.39 -17.24
CA ALA A 130 6.36 -7.31 -17.79
C ALA A 130 6.73 -6.29 -16.72
N GLY A 131 7.96 -5.77 -16.75
CA GLY A 131 8.38 -4.66 -15.89
C GLY A 131 8.02 -3.30 -16.49
N LEU A 132 7.67 -2.34 -15.64
CA LEU A 132 7.31 -0.98 -16.03
C LEU A 132 8.05 0.07 -15.17
N PRO A 133 9.29 0.46 -15.55
CA PRO A 133 10.15 1.36 -14.79
C PRO A 133 9.72 2.83 -14.94
N ARG A 134 8.72 3.27 -14.17
CA ARG A 134 8.17 4.63 -14.23
C ARG A 134 7.41 4.97 -12.95
N SER A 135 7.42 6.25 -12.55
CA SER A 135 6.55 6.71 -11.46
C SER A 135 5.07 6.47 -11.79
N TYR A 136 4.32 5.91 -10.83
CA TYR A 136 2.86 5.83 -10.92
C TYR A 136 2.18 7.20 -10.84
N TYR A 137 2.89 8.30 -10.55
CA TYR A 137 2.36 9.67 -10.71
C TYR A 137 2.40 10.15 -12.16
N ARG A 138 2.67 9.24 -13.10
CA ARG A 138 2.56 9.45 -14.55
C ARG A 138 1.57 8.48 -15.16
N LYS A 139 1.19 8.75 -16.41
CA LYS A 139 0.46 7.78 -17.23
C LYS A 139 1.38 6.60 -17.53
N LEU A 140 0.93 5.42 -17.12
CA LEU A 140 1.61 4.14 -17.23
C LEU A 140 1.04 3.32 -18.40
N PHE A 141 -0.26 3.40 -18.63
CA PHE A 141 -0.97 2.53 -19.57
C PHE A 141 -1.80 3.32 -20.59
N PRO A 142 -2.09 2.74 -21.77
CA PRO A 142 -3.15 3.23 -22.65
C PRO A 142 -4.48 3.33 -21.90
N SER A 143 -5.37 4.20 -22.38
CA SER A 143 -6.66 4.38 -21.73
C SER A 143 -7.53 3.14 -21.83
N ARG A 144 -8.22 2.78 -20.74
CA ARG A 144 -9.12 1.62 -20.66
C ARG A 144 -8.44 0.29 -21.06
N SER A 145 -7.27 0.02 -20.50
CA SER A 145 -6.48 -1.19 -20.80
C SER A 145 -6.20 -2.06 -19.58
N VAL A 146 -6.34 -1.54 -18.36
CA VAL A 146 -6.07 -2.30 -17.12
C VAL A 146 -7.37 -2.74 -16.47
N HIS A 147 -7.43 -3.99 -16.00
CA HIS A 147 -8.60 -4.56 -15.35
C HIS A 147 -8.49 -4.48 -13.83
N PHE A 148 -7.27 -4.62 -13.29
CA PHE A 148 -7.04 -4.55 -11.85
C PHE A 148 -5.74 -3.82 -11.53
N PHE A 149 -5.79 -2.83 -10.63
CA PHE A 149 -4.59 -2.27 -10.00
C PHE A 149 -4.45 -2.76 -8.57
N HIS A 150 -3.24 -3.18 -8.22
CA HIS A 150 -2.82 -3.41 -6.85
C HIS A 150 -1.75 -2.39 -6.47
N SER A 151 -1.72 -1.99 -5.21
CA SER A 151 -0.63 -1.20 -4.64
C SER A 151 -0.56 -1.46 -3.15
N SER A 152 0.55 -2.03 -2.68
CA SER A 152 0.79 -2.28 -1.26
C SER A 152 2.05 -1.57 -0.80
N TYR A 153 1.95 -0.81 0.27
CA TYR A 153 3.06 -0.12 0.94
C TYR A 153 3.91 0.80 0.04
N SER A 154 3.30 1.39 -0.98
CA SER A 154 3.97 2.37 -1.84
C SER A 154 3.32 3.77 -1.83
N LEU A 155 2.00 3.87 -1.64
CA LEU A 155 1.23 5.13 -1.71
C LEU A 155 1.37 6.08 -0.50
N MET A 156 2.31 5.83 0.39
CA MET A 156 2.77 6.79 1.40
C MET A 156 3.89 7.70 0.86
N TRP A 157 4.68 7.21 -0.10
CA TRP A 157 5.74 7.98 -0.74
C TRP A 157 5.14 9.07 -1.61
N ARG A 158 5.67 10.29 -1.51
CA ARG A 158 5.22 11.47 -2.27
C ARG A 158 6.07 11.66 -3.51
N SER A 159 5.50 12.36 -4.50
CA SER A 159 6.21 12.65 -5.75
C SER A 159 7.42 13.56 -5.53
N LYS A 160 7.45 14.32 -4.44
CA LYS A 160 8.53 15.18 -4.00
C LYS A 160 8.31 15.62 -2.55
N VAL A 161 9.36 16.18 -1.94
CA VAL A 161 9.24 17.02 -0.74
C VAL A 161 8.52 18.32 -1.14
N PRO A 162 7.65 18.90 -0.30
CA PRO A 162 7.09 20.23 -0.55
C PRO A 162 8.19 21.25 -0.90
N GLU A 163 7.96 22.06 -1.94
CA GLU A 163 9.01 22.92 -2.52
C GLU A 163 9.49 23.98 -1.52
N GLU A 164 8.58 24.43 -0.67
CA GLU A 164 8.79 25.41 0.39
C GLU A 164 9.78 24.89 1.44
N LEU A 165 9.83 23.57 1.69
CA LEU A 165 10.79 22.95 2.61
C LEU A 165 12.17 22.73 1.99
N SER A 166 12.29 22.90 0.67
CA SER A 166 13.57 22.86 -0.04
C SER A 166 14.21 24.24 -0.18
N SER A 167 13.61 25.28 0.43
CA SER A 167 14.11 26.65 0.41
C SER A 167 15.23 26.89 1.45
N CYS A 168 15.90 28.04 1.37
CA CYS A 168 16.97 28.40 2.32
C CYS A 168 16.47 28.61 3.77
N THR A 169 15.16 28.74 3.96
CA THR A 169 14.57 28.84 5.30
C THR A 169 14.27 27.42 5.78
N HIS A 170 15.02 26.93 6.76
CA HIS A 170 14.85 25.60 7.34
C HIS A 170 13.57 25.52 8.19
N LEU A 171 12.41 25.42 7.52
CA LEU A 171 11.09 25.45 8.18
C LEU A 171 10.81 24.25 9.09
N ASN A 172 11.54 23.15 8.91
CA ASN A 172 11.41 21.91 9.70
C ASN A 172 12.72 21.60 10.47
N GLU A 173 13.38 22.63 11.02
CA GLU A 173 14.66 22.49 11.74
C GLU A 173 14.66 21.33 12.74
N GLY A 174 15.74 20.55 12.76
CA GLY A 174 15.91 19.40 13.65
C GLY A 174 15.00 18.19 13.36
N ASN A 175 14.11 18.26 12.36
CA ASN A 175 13.21 17.19 11.98
C ASN A 175 13.43 16.78 10.52
N ILE A 176 13.14 15.51 10.21
CA ILE A 176 13.20 14.99 8.83
C ILE A 176 11.83 14.62 8.26
N TYR A 177 10.79 14.68 9.09
CA TYR A 177 9.38 14.44 8.74
C TYR A 177 8.50 15.23 9.72
N ILE A 178 7.19 15.01 9.74
CA ILE A 178 6.29 15.54 10.75
C ILE A 178 6.55 14.82 12.09
N GLY A 179 6.87 15.62 13.11
CA GLY A 179 7.03 15.19 14.50
C GLY A 179 6.44 16.22 15.47
N LYS A 180 6.72 16.03 16.76
CA LYS A 180 6.20 16.82 17.89
C LYS A 180 6.49 18.32 17.78
N THR A 181 7.66 18.68 17.26
CA THR A 181 8.11 20.08 17.17
C THR A 181 7.85 20.69 15.81
N THR A 182 7.29 19.94 14.86
CA THR A 182 7.02 20.42 13.51
C THR A 182 5.97 21.55 13.52
N PRO A 183 6.29 22.72 12.93
CA PRO A 183 5.34 23.83 12.88
C PRO A 183 4.06 23.48 12.10
N PRO A 184 2.87 24.01 12.48
CA PRO A 184 1.61 23.74 11.77
C PRO A 184 1.64 24.06 10.27
N MET A 185 2.40 25.08 9.86
CA MET A 185 2.64 25.41 8.45
C MET A 185 3.26 24.22 7.69
N VAL A 186 4.27 23.57 8.26
CA VAL A 186 4.97 22.43 7.64
C VAL A 186 4.03 21.23 7.50
N ILE A 187 3.23 20.94 8.53
CA ILE A 187 2.20 19.89 8.48
C ILE A 187 1.25 20.12 7.30
N LYS A 188 0.81 21.38 7.11
CA LYS A 188 -0.07 21.76 6.02
C LYS A 188 0.57 21.55 4.65
N LEU A 189 1.87 21.84 4.49
CA LEU A 189 2.59 21.61 3.24
C LEU A 189 2.65 20.12 2.86
N PHE A 190 2.92 19.24 3.83
CA PHE A 190 2.86 17.79 3.62
C PHE A 190 1.45 17.32 3.24
N GLN A 191 0.42 17.84 3.92
CA GLN A 191 -0.99 17.57 3.61
C GLN A 191 -1.36 17.99 2.18
N GLU A 192 -0.96 19.18 1.76
CA GLU A 192 -1.23 19.70 0.41
C GLU A 192 -0.52 18.88 -0.67
N GLN A 193 0.73 18.49 -0.43
CA GLN A 193 1.48 17.60 -1.32
C GLN A 193 0.82 16.21 -1.42
N PHE A 194 0.35 15.64 -0.30
CA PHE A 194 -0.42 14.40 -0.33
C PHE A 194 -1.69 14.51 -1.17
N LYS A 195 -2.50 15.55 -0.95
CA LYS A 195 -3.76 15.78 -1.67
C LYS A 195 -3.52 15.86 -3.17
N LYS A 196 -2.53 16.67 -3.59
CA LYS A 196 -2.15 16.84 -4.99
C LYS A 196 -1.73 15.52 -5.64
N ASP A 197 -0.85 14.78 -4.98
CA ASP A 197 -0.33 13.52 -5.50
C ASP A 197 -1.39 12.43 -5.57
N PHE A 198 -2.26 12.32 -4.55
CA PHE A 198 -3.30 11.31 -4.52
C PHE A 198 -4.42 11.61 -5.51
N GLU A 199 -4.86 12.87 -5.65
CA GLU A 199 -5.82 13.28 -6.70
C GLU A 199 -5.26 13.00 -8.11
N LEU A 200 -3.97 13.28 -8.34
CA LEU A 200 -3.30 12.96 -9.60
C LEU A 200 -3.26 11.44 -9.85
N PHE A 201 -2.87 10.66 -8.84
CA PHE A 201 -2.86 9.20 -8.92
C PHE A 201 -4.25 8.66 -9.31
N LEU A 202 -5.31 9.04 -8.58
CA LEU A 202 -6.67 8.61 -8.87
C LEU A 202 -7.10 8.98 -10.29
N THR A 203 -6.81 10.21 -10.72
CA THR A 203 -7.15 10.70 -12.07
C THR A 203 -6.47 9.87 -13.16
N LEU A 204 -5.20 9.53 -12.97
CA LEU A 204 -4.45 8.73 -13.93
C LEU A 204 -4.96 7.29 -13.98
N ARG A 205 -5.13 6.64 -12.81
CA ARG A 205 -5.63 5.26 -12.73
C ARG A 205 -7.03 5.11 -13.30
N PHE A 206 -7.90 6.09 -13.06
CA PHE A 206 -9.25 6.09 -13.60
C PHE A 206 -9.26 6.08 -15.14
N LYS A 207 -8.36 6.86 -15.76
CA LYS A 207 -8.25 6.90 -17.24
C LYS A 207 -7.71 5.60 -17.83
N GLU A 208 -6.93 4.84 -17.07
CA GLU A 208 -6.27 3.60 -17.48
C GLU A 208 -7.15 2.36 -17.24
N LEU A 209 -8.03 2.40 -16.25
CA LEU A 209 -8.97 1.33 -15.93
C LEU A 209 -10.03 1.16 -17.01
N VAL A 210 -10.36 -0.10 -17.28
CA VAL A 210 -11.56 -0.48 -18.02
C VAL A 210 -12.82 -0.18 -17.19
N SER A 211 -13.98 -0.10 -17.86
CA SER A 211 -15.25 -0.04 -17.14
C SER A 211 -15.47 -1.33 -16.34
N GLY A 212 -15.83 -1.20 -15.06
CA GLY A 212 -15.93 -2.33 -14.13
C GLY A 212 -14.57 -2.81 -13.57
N GLY A 213 -13.46 -2.18 -13.98
CA GLY A 213 -12.15 -2.45 -13.40
C GLY A 213 -12.06 -2.01 -11.94
N ARG A 214 -11.15 -2.63 -11.19
CA ARG A 214 -11.06 -2.47 -9.72
C ARG A 214 -9.65 -2.11 -9.29
N MET A 215 -9.53 -1.54 -8.09
CA MET A 215 -8.23 -1.31 -7.44
C MET A 215 -8.25 -1.75 -6.00
N LEU A 216 -7.15 -2.35 -5.54
CA LEU A 216 -6.86 -2.59 -4.13
C LEU A 216 -5.62 -1.80 -3.71
N LEU A 217 -5.80 -0.88 -2.77
CA LEU A 217 -4.75 0.00 -2.27
C LEU A 217 -4.55 -0.25 -0.78
N THR A 218 -3.32 -0.51 -0.35
CA THR A 218 -2.93 -0.73 1.04
C THR A 218 -1.67 0.07 1.32
N PHE A 219 -1.69 0.96 2.31
CA PHE A 219 -0.55 1.81 2.63
C PHE A 219 -0.67 2.30 4.07
N LEU A 220 0.45 2.75 4.63
CA LEU A 220 0.48 3.26 6.00
C LEU A 220 -0.39 4.51 6.14
N GLY A 221 -1.24 4.50 7.16
CA GLY A 221 -2.14 5.58 7.51
C GLY A 221 -2.14 5.83 9.02
N ARG A 222 -3.06 6.66 9.48
CA ARG A 222 -3.24 6.97 10.90
C ARG A 222 -4.69 6.87 11.35
N LYS A 223 -4.91 6.48 12.62
CA LYS A 223 -6.25 6.31 13.21
C LYS A 223 -6.95 7.64 13.46
N ASN A 224 -6.24 8.60 14.02
CA ASN A 224 -6.77 9.90 14.42
C ASN A 224 -5.81 11.02 14.00
N GLU A 225 -6.25 12.27 14.12
CA GLU A 225 -5.42 13.43 13.75
C GLU A 225 -4.27 13.66 14.75
N GLU A 226 -4.44 13.26 16.02
CA GLU A 226 -3.40 13.37 17.06
C GLU A 226 -2.16 12.52 16.73
N MET A 227 -2.35 11.38 16.04
CA MET A 227 -1.27 10.55 15.53
C MET A 227 -0.46 11.19 14.40
N MET A 228 -0.81 12.39 13.93
CA MET A 228 0.03 13.11 12.98
C MET A 228 1.41 13.42 13.57
N THR A 229 1.46 13.89 14.82
CA THR A 229 2.69 14.31 15.50
C THR A 229 3.14 13.33 16.59
N HIS A 230 2.24 12.47 17.06
CA HIS A 230 2.52 11.48 18.13
C HIS A 230 2.31 10.03 17.67
N GLY A 231 2.06 9.82 16.38
CA GLY A 231 1.86 8.48 15.84
C GLY A 231 3.16 7.76 15.59
N GLU A 232 3.02 6.47 15.35
CA GLU A 232 4.11 5.52 15.17
C GLU A 232 5.15 5.95 14.13
N VAL A 233 4.69 6.36 12.95
CA VAL A 233 5.57 6.82 11.87
C VAL A 233 6.27 8.13 12.22
N GLY A 234 5.61 9.04 12.94
CA GLY A 234 6.24 10.26 13.45
C GLY A 234 7.38 9.92 14.39
N THR A 235 7.12 9.06 15.38
CA THR A 235 8.12 8.57 16.33
C THR A 235 9.31 7.88 15.64
N LEU A 236 9.07 7.07 14.61
CA LEU A 236 10.14 6.43 13.84
C LEU A 236 11.10 7.47 13.24
N TYR A 237 10.57 8.48 12.54
CA TYR A 237 11.40 9.50 11.92
C TYR A 237 12.01 10.48 12.92
N GLU A 238 11.38 10.69 14.09
CA GLU A 238 11.98 11.41 15.21
C GLU A 238 13.25 10.70 15.70
N LEU A 239 13.20 9.38 15.93
CA LEU A 239 14.37 8.62 16.37
C LEU A 239 15.51 8.65 15.35
N VAL A 240 15.17 8.65 14.05
CA VAL A 240 16.17 8.82 12.98
C VAL A 240 16.75 10.24 13.00
N ALA A 241 15.92 11.28 13.19
CA ALA A 241 16.37 12.66 13.30
C ALA A 241 17.28 12.87 14.51
N GLU A 242 16.95 12.31 15.67
CA GLU A 242 17.79 12.32 16.88
C GLU A 242 19.13 11.61 16.65
N SER A 243 19.11 10.48 15.95
CA SER A 243 20.33 9.75 15.57
C SER A 243 21.22 10.60 14.66
N LEU A 244 20.64 11.30 13.69
CA LEU A 244 21.35 12.24 12.83
C LEU A 244 21.89 13.44 13.61
N LEU A 245 21.11 13.99 14.54
CA LEU A 245 21.55 15.07 15.44
C LEU A 245 22.77 14.64 16.28
N SER A 246 22.80 13.40 16.77
CA SER A 246 23.98 12.84 17.47
C SER A 246 25.23 12.85 16.57
N LEU A 247 25.07 12.57 15.27
CA LEU A 247 26.17 12.66 14.30
C LEU A 247 26.59 14.11 14.03
N VAL A 248 25.64 15.05 14.00
CA VAL A 248 25.94 16.50 13.90
C VAL A 248 26.75 16.97 15.09
N LEU A 249 26.34 16.61 16.31
CA LEU A 249 27.06 16.97 17.56
C LEU A 249 28.47 16.38 17.61
N LYS A 250 28.71 15.25 16.93
CA LYS A 250 30.04 14.62 16.78
C LYS A 250 30.85 15.18 15.60
N GLY A 251 30.35 16.19 14.89
CA GLY A 251 30.99 16.78 13.72
C GLY A 251 31.09 15.84 12.51
N ARG A 252 30.23 14.82 12.42
CA ARG A 252 30.20 13.84 11.32
C ARG A 252 29.24 14.23 10.20
N VAL A 253 28.27 15.09 10.50
CA VAL A 253 27.25 15.60 9.57
C VAL A 253 27.13 17.11 9.81
N GLU A 254 27.02 17.89 8.73
CA GLU A 254 26.74 19.33 8.82
C GLU A 254 25.31 19.56 9.33
N LYS A 255 25.10 20.51 10.25
CA LYS A 255 23.76 20.79 10.81
C LYS A 255 22.76 21.16 9.71
N GLU A 256 23.23 21.95 8.74
CA GLU A 256 22.45 22.41 7.60
C GLU A 256 21.92 21.25 6.74
N LYS A 257 22.63 20.11 6.70
CA LYS A 257 22.18 18.90 5.98
C LYS A 257 21.04 18.20 6.71
N LEU A 258 21.05 18.17 8.04
CA LEU A 258 19.92 17.69 8.83
C LEU A 258 18.71 18.59 8.60
N ASP A 259 18.89 19.91 8.75
CA ASP A 259 17.80 20.88 8.73
C ASP A 259 17.17 21.07 7.33
N SER A 260 17.87 20.70 6.26
CA SER A 260 17.34 20.70 4.89
C SER A 260 16.78 19.35 4.44
N PHE A 261 17.09 18.26 5.15
CA PHE A 261 16.68 16.92 4.73
C PHE A 261 15.27 16.59 5.21
N ASN A 262 14.35 16.41 4.27
CA ASN A 262 12.98 15.99 4.56
C ASN A 262 12.63 14.75 3.74
N VAL A 263 11.88 13.83 4.33
CA VAL A 263 11.45 12.59 3.67
C VAL A 263 10.15 12.87 2.90
N PRO A 264 10.07 12.54 1.59
CA PRO A 264 8.85 12.71 0.80
C PRO A 264 7.83 11.61 1.15
N TYR A 265 7.23 11.73 2.32
CA TYR A 265 6.35 10.72 2.92
C TYR A 265 5.12 11.38 3.52
N TYR A 266 3.99 10.68 3.53
CA TYR A 266 2.80 11.12 4.27
C TYR A 266 1.88 9.95 4.59
N THR A 267 1.42 9.87 5.84
CA THR A 267 0.51 8.83 6.34
C THR A 267 -0.89 9.39 6.57
N PRO A 268 -1.80 9.34 5.58
CA PRO A 268 -3.10 9.98 5.70
C PRO A 268 -4.02 9.27 6.69
N SER A 269 -5.02 9.99 7.20
CA SER A 269 -6.13 9.37 7.92
C SER A 269 -7.11 8.71 6.94
N VAL A 270 -7.89 7.73 7.40
CA VAL A 270 -8.96 7.11 6.58
C VAL A 270 -9.97 8.18 6.11
N LYS A 271 -10.18 9.21 6.92
CA LYS A 271 -11.04 10.35 6.60
C LYS A 271 -10.51 11.13 5.40
N GLU A 272 -9.23 11.52 5.42
CA GLU A 272 -8.59 12.24 4.30
C GLU A 272 -8.68 11.44 2.99
N VAL A 273 -8.40 10.14 3.03
CA VAL A 273 -8.48 9.27 1.85
C VAL A 273 -9.91 9.22 1.30
N ARG A 274 -10.91 9.00 2.17
CA ARG A 274 -12.32 8.95 1.76
C ARG A 274 -12.80 10.28 1.19
N GLU A 275 -12.43 11.39 1.82
CA GLU A 275 -12.78 12.74 1.35
C GLU A 275 -12.26 12.99 -0.06
N LEU A 276 -11.01 12.65 -0.35
CA LEU A 276 -10.42 12.82 -1.69
C LEU A 276 -11.09 11.92 -2.74
N ILE A 277 -11.36 10.65 -2.41
CA ILE A 277 -12.06 9.74 -3.33
C ILE A 277 -13.47 10.26 -3.62
N ASN A 278 -14.25 10.60 -2.59
CA ASN A 278 -15.61 11.10 -2.74
C ASN A 278 -15.66 12.43 -3.51
N LYS A 279 -14.70 13.34 -3.25
CA LYS A 279 -14.58 14.62 -3.96
C LYS A 279 -14.27 14.41 -5.45
N SER A 280 -13.42 13.43 -5.78
CA SER A 280 -13.06 13.13 -7.17
C SER A 280 -14.23 12.62 -8.00
N ARG A 281 -15.19 11.90 -7.37
CA ARG A 281 -16.30 11.19 -8.04
C ARG A 281 -15.85 10.21 -9.14
N LEU A 282 -14.60 9.76 -9.08
CA LEU A 282 -14.01 8.83 -10.06
C LEU A 282 -14.21 7.36 -9.66
N PHE A 283 -14.33 7.08 -8.36
CA PHE A 283 -14.39 5.72 -7.83
C PHE A 283 -15.43 5.60 -6.74
N ASP A 284 -16.09 4.44 -6.72
CA ASP A 284 -16.89 3.99 -5.59
C ASP A 284 -16.01 3.20 -4.61
N ILE A 285 -16.22 3.42 -3.31
CA ILE A 285 -15.49 2.69 -2.26
C ILE A 285 -16.31 1.47 -1.86
N GLU A 286 -15.86 0.29 -2.27
CA GLU A 286 -16.52 -0.97 -1.88
C GLU A 286 -16.12 -1.45 -0.49
N HIS A 287 -14.83 -1.33 -0.16
CA HIS A 287 -14.27 -1.72 1.12
C HIS A 287 -13.19 -0.74 1.54
N ALA A 288 -13.25 -0.28 2.79
CA ALA A 288 -12.21 0.54 3.39
C ALA A 288 -12.15 0.22 4.88
N ARG A 289 -11.00 -0.32 5.29
CA ARG A 289 -10.72 -0.78 6.65
C ARG A 289 -9.33 -0.31 7.06
N LEU A 290 -9.18 -0.04 8.34
CA LEU A 290 -7.88 0.09 8.99
C LEU A 290 -7.60 -1.20 9.76
N PHE A 291 -6.37 -1.70 9.68
CA PHE A 291 -5.86 -2.77 10.51
C PHE A 291 -4.49 -2.35 11.03
N GLU A 292 -4.14 -2.87 12.20
CA GLU A 292 -2.84 -2.61 12.83
C GLU A 292 -1.92 -3.80 12.61
N SER A 293 -0.63 -3.54 12.69
CA SER A 293 0.39 -4.58 12.65
C SER A 293 1.46 -4.21 13.66
N ASN A 294 1.98 -5.22 14.37
CA ASN A 294 3.07 -4.99 15.31
C ASN A 294 4.32 -4.50 14.56
N TRP A 295 5.03 -3.55 15.15
CA TRP A 295 6.33 -3.08 14.68
C TRP A 295 7.37 -4.18 14.64
N ASP A 296 7.29 -5.13 15.56
CA ASP A 296 8.13 -6.32 15.48
C ASP A 296 7.66 -7.13 14.27
N PRO A 297 8.45 -7.14 13.18
CA PRO A 297 8.05 -7.86 11.99
C PRO A 297 7.95 -9.35 12.28
N GLN A 298 8.56 -9.89 13.34
CA GLN A 298 8.55 -11.31 13.73
C GLN A 298 7.40 -11.68 14.69
N ASP A 299 6.68 -10.70 15.23
CA ASP A 299 5.57 -10.99 16.14
C ASP A 299 4.28 -11.33 15.39
N ASP A 300 3.93 -12.62 15.37
CA ASP A 300 2.72 -13.15 14.73
C ASP A 300 1.51 -13.19 15.66
N LEU A 301 1.60 -12.63 16.87
CA LEU A 301 0.45 -12.52 17.75
C LEU A 301 -0.54 -11.52 17.14
N ASP A 302 -1.73 -12.02 16.79
CA ASP A 302 -2.81 -11.20 16.23
C ASP A 302 -3.20 -10.10 17.23
N GLY A 303 -2.77 -8.87 16.96
CA GLY A 303 -3.31 -7.67 17.59
C GLY A 303 -4.75 -7.47 17.14
N ASP A 304 -5.68 -8.15 17.79
CA ASP A 304 -7.11 -8.18 17.47
C ASP A 304 -7.78 -6.83 17.77
N VAL A 305 -7.53 -5.81 16.94
CA VAL A 305 -8.34 -4.57 16.89
C VAL A 305 -8.81 -4.32 15.47
N ILE A 306 -9.73 -5.18 15.02
CA ILE A 306 -10.49 -4.97 13.80
C ILE A 306 -11.53 -3.87 14.04
N THR A 307 -11.26 -2.63 13.64
CA THR A 307 -12.32 -1.59 13.58
C THR A 307 -13.16 -1.78 12.31
N ARG A 308 -14.09 -2.75 12.32
CA ARG A 308 -15.11 -2.91 11.27
C ARG A 308 -16.19 -1.85 11.44
N LEU A 309 -16.12 -0.76 10.67
CA LEU A 309 -17.24 0.17 10.51
C LEU A 309 -18.06 -0.22 9.28
N CYS A 310 -18.97 -1.19 9.43
CA CYS A 310 -20.03 -1.46 8.46
C CYS A 310 -21.23 -0.57 8.76
N TRP A 311 -21.56 0.35 7.86
CA TRP A 311 -22.84 1.07 7.86
C TRP A 311 -23.60 0.73 6.59
N GLN A 312 -24.56 -0.19 6.69
CA GLN A 312 -25.62 -0.33 5.69
C GLN A 312 -26.89 0.34 6.23
N ARG A 313 -27.44 1.25 5.43
CA ARG A 313 -28.76 1.83 5.64
C ARG A 313 -29.82 0.72 5.46
N GLY A 314 -30.59 0.46 6.51
CA GLY A 314 -31.98 0.01 6.39
C GLY A 314 -32.32 -1.39 6.89
N LYS A 315 -33.18 -1.39 7.92
CA LYS A 315 -34.02 -2.49 8.47
C LYS A 315 -33.34 -3.51 9.40
N CYS A 316 -33.31 -3.14 10.68
CA CYS A 316 -33.34 -4.07 11.80
C CYS A 316 -34.53 -5.04 11.70
N ARG A 317 -34.27 -6.33 11.94
CA ARG A 317 -35.16 -7.19 12.73
C ARG A 317 -34.33 -7.82 13.85
N GLN A 318 -34.75 -7.55 15.08
CA GLN A 318 -34.25 -8.20 16.29
C GLN A 318 -34.64 -9.68 16.30
N LEU A 319 -33.73 -10.53 16.78
CA LEU A 319 -34.04 -11.80 17.43
C LEU A 319 -33.22 -11.89 18.72
N HIS A 320 -33.87 -11.59 19.84
CA HIS A 320 -33.60 -12.18 21.16
C HIS A 320 -34.41 -13.50 21.23
N LYS A 321 -34.10 -14.57 21.96
CA LYS A 321 -33.38 -14.83 23.24
C LYS A 321 -33.02 -16.34 23.24
N GLY A 322 -31.91 -16.76 23.82
CA GLY A 322 -31.83 -17.30 25.20
C GLY A 322 -30.92 -18.53 25.17
N GLY A 323 -30.20 -18.95 26.20
CA GLY A 323 -30.01 -18.50 27.57
C GLY A 323 -29.07 -19.50 28.27
N ASP A 324 -28.53 -19.06 29.41
CA ASP A 324 -27.93 -19.80 30.52
C ASP A 324 -26.47 -20.29 30.48
N GLY A 325 -25.76 -19.94 31.57
CA GLY A 325 -24.52 -20.59 32.01
C GLY A 325 -23.53 -19.66 32.72
N ALA A 326 -23.72 -19.41 34.01
CA ALA A 326 -22.93 -18.53 34.86
C ALA A 326 -21.48 -19.00 35.14
N ALA A 327 -20.54 -18.06 35.36
CA ALA A 327 -19.70 -18.01 36.58
C ALA A 327 -18.70 -16.81 36.60
N ASN A 328 -18.72 -16.11 37.73
CA ASN A 328 -17.77 -15.13 38.27
C ASN A 328 -16.32 -15.14 37.76
N ARG A 329 -15.80 -13.93 37.43
CA ARG A 329 -14.66 -13.27 38.10
C ARG A 329 -14.44 -11.85 37.52
N ARG A 330 -14.31 -10.84 38.39
CA ARG A 330 -13.67 -9.52 38.13
C ARG A 330 -12.39 -9.45 38.98
N PRO A 331 -11.52 -8.45 38.84
CA PRO A 331 -11.04 -7.75 37.64
C PRO A 331 -9.49 -7.78 37.57
N LEU A 332 -8.87 -7.56 36.42
CA LEU A 332 -7.49 -7.07 36.39
C LEU A 332 -7.32 -6.00 35.31
N TRP A 333 -7.00 -4.82 35.83
CA TRP A 333 -6.42 -3.67 35.16
C TRP A 333 -5.01 -4.03 34.68
N GLY A 334 -4.60 -3.55 33.51
CA GLY A 334 -3.25 -3.71 32.98
C GLY A 334 -3.08 -2.85 31.75
N GLY A 335 -2.91 -1.55 31.96
CA GLY A 335 -2.45 -0.66 30.90
C GLY A 335 -0.97 -0.90 30.62
N HIS A 336 -0.57 -0.80 29.36
CA HIS A 336 0.80 -0.48 28.98
C HIS A 336 0.78 0.36 27.70
N TYR A 337 1.79 1.24 27.66
CA TYR A 337 2.03 2.34 26.73
C TYR A 337 2.21 1.91 25.28
#